data_AF-A0A2W4MB63-F1
#
_entry.id   AF-A0A2W4MB63-F1
#
_cell.length_a   1.000
_cell.length_b   1.000
_cell.length_c   1.000
_cell.angle_alpha   90.00
_cell.angle_beta   90.00
_cell.angle_gamma   90.00
#
_symmetry.space_group_name_H-M   'P 1'
#
loop_
_entity.id
_entity.type
_entity.pdbx_description
1 polymer ?
#
loop_
_entity_poly.entity_id
_entity_poly.type
_entity_poly.pdbx_seq_one_letter_code
_entity_poly.pdbx_strand_id
1 'polypeptide(L)'
;MRARRRTWEPWHHIVAERLPHLPGLASLLADPSWATTRPAAEGFWHLWSTVEGVDRIVADPERADWRRAWRSFAQTLARQSERDPSVTLHHYFVLTEDEDFEAQPMLPAHLPSERVTLTTLHQAKGLEFDIVFIANAVEGVFPDLRRSRRLLRPELLEPSRLTDMEAQGTFHLQEETRLAYTAMTRARSRVVWTATRAADDLGERRPSRFLVAASGGSADLGPPDDAETEPVTVAGMERVLRRHLLDPAAPAAVRLGAVRVLVRHAEGRWNPMRFAGVPERGPSSPILPEFFRLSPSQAESFRDCPRRYALERRLQLTDSDNDYAQSGSLVHKACELAETEIVGTGEIHAPLKRVLEILDEVWEEEADFGGHTRNRAFLKRAREIVTTLYTLWPSNGTPVALEKPIRIEIGGVTWRGLVDRVERTDAGLKVVDLKTGTKPPSHEEAARSLQLAFYVLALQEEGEDVTAAELWYPAARYKASIAVRRLDMSAVPEIRQELEGLVTELRAERWEARVSAACEHCAFKSSCPQWPDGKEAYLP
;
A
#
# COMPACT_ATOMS: atom_id res chain seq x y z
N MET A 1 -11.59 -13.78 6.74
CA MET A 1 -12.29 -12.47 6.61
C MET A 1 -13.26 -12.41 5.42
N ARG A 2 -12.83 -12.70 4.17
CA ARG A 2 -13.74 -12.71 3.00
C ARG A 2 -14.93 -13.68 3.16
N ALA A 3 -14.71 -14.88 3.72
CA ALA A 3 -15.78 -15.84 4.03
C ALA A 3 -16.82 -15.27 5.01
N ARG A 4 -16.41 -14.80 6.19
CA ARG A 4 -17.29 -14.17 7.20
C ARG A 4 -18.15 -13.03 6.63
N ARG A 5 -17.58 -12.18 5.77
CA ARG A 5 -18.32 -11.06 5.15
C ARG A 5 -19.44 -11.53 4.21
N ARG A 6 -19.31 -12.74 3.64
CA ARG A 6 -20.31 -13.34 2.74
C ARG A 6 -21.32 -14.21 3.46
N THR A 7 -20.89 -14.96 4.47
CA THR A 7 -21.71 -16.03 5.10
C THR A 7 -22.12 -15.75 6.54
N TRP A 8 -21.62 -14.67 7.16
CA TRP A 8 -21.80 -14.37 8.60
C TRP A 8 -21.37 -15.49 9.55
N GLU A 9 -20.56 -16.44 9.06
CA GLU A 9 -20.17 -17.62 9.80
C GLU A 9 -19.32 -17.27 11.04
N PRO A 10 -19.54 -17.93 12.19
CA PRO A 10 -18.77 -17.71 13.41
C PRO A 10 -17.28 -17.97 13.21
N TRP A 11 -16.43 -17.22 13.93
CA TRP A 11 -14.97 -17.33 13.79
C TRP A 11 -14.43 -18.72 14.10
N HIS A 12 -14.99 -19.44 15.07
CA HIS A 12 -14.52 -20.78 15.42
C HIS A 12 -14.72 -21.78 14.26
N HIS A 13 -15.81 -21.68 13.49
CA HIS A 13 -16.02 -22.51 12.30
C HIS A 13 -15.01 -22.16 11.18
N ILE A 14 -14.80 -20.87 10.92
CA ILE A 14 -13.85 -20.42 9.90
C ILE A 14 -12.42 -20.87 10.25
N VAL A 15 -12.02 -20.76 11.51
CA VAL A 15 -10.69 -21.18 11.97
C VAL A 15 -10.56 -22.70 11.88
N ALA A 16 -11.57 -23.47 12.30
CA ALA A 16 -11.56 -24.92 12.18
C ALA A 16 -11.46 -25.40 10.72
N GLU A 17 -12.18 -24.77 9.79
CA GLU A 17 -12.17 -25.12 8.37
C GLU A 17 -10.85 -24.74 7.68
N ARG A 18 -10.38 -23.51 7.93
CA ARG A 18 -9.25 -22.92 7.17
C ARG A 18 -7.90 -23.16 7.80
N LEU A 19 -7.85 -23.39 9.10
CA LEU A 19 -6.62 -23.63 9.88
C LEU A 19 -6.76 -24.93 10.70
N PRO A 20 -6.93 -26.09 10.04
CA PRO A 20 -7.17 -27.37 10.72
C PRO A 20 -6.01 -27.82 11.62
N HIS A 21 -4.83 -27.21 11.48
CA HIS A 21 -3.65 -27.47 12.30
C HIS A 21 -3.65 -26.69 13.65
N LEU A 22 -4.68 -25.88 13.93
CA LEU A 22 -4.84 -25.10 15.18
C LEU A 22 -6.19 -25.39 15.88
N PRO A 23 -6.49 -26.66 16.23
CA PRO A 23 -7.78 -27.02 16.82
C PRO A 23 -8.05 -26.36 18.19
N GLY A 24 -7.03 -26.09 18.99
CA GLY A 24 -7.10 -25.42 20.28
C GLY A 24 -7.52 -23.97 20.14
N LEU A 25 -7.02 -23.26 19.12
CA LEU A 25 -7.49 -21.90 18.81
C LEU A 25 -8.98 -21.89 18.44
N ALA A 26 -9.44 -22.84 17.62
CA ALA A 26 -10.86 -22.96 17.29
C ALA A 26 -11.71 -23.24 18.54
N SER A 27 -11.23 -24.09 19.44
CA SER A 27 -11.89 -24.41 20.72
C SER A 27 -12.04 -23.19 21.63
N LEU A 28 -10.97 -22.41 21.83
CA LEU A 28 -10.98 -21.19 22.65
C LEU A 28 -11.92 -20.11 22.10
N LEU A 29 -12.12 -20.06 20.79
CA LEU A 29 -13.06 -19.15 20.12
C LEU A 29 -14.51 -19.64 20.17
N ALA A 30 -14.73 -20.95 20.33
CA ALA A 30 -16.06 -21.52 20.46
C ALA A 30 -16.63 -21.28 21.86
N ASP A 31 -15.79 -21.38 22.90
CA ASP A 31 -16.17 -21.13 24.29
C ASP A 31 -15.27 -20.06 24.93
N PRO A 32 -15.72 -18.79 25.06
CA PRO A 32 -14.93 -17.73 25.68
C PRO A 32 -14.99 -17.72 27.22
N SER A 33 -15.65 -18.71 27.85
CA SER A 33 -15.82 -18.74 29.32
C SER A 33 -14.50 -18.77 30.08
N TRP A 34 -13.43 -19.32 29.49
CA TRP A 34 -12.10 -19.34 30.08
C TRP A 34 -11.54 -17.95 30.39
N ALA A 35 -11.96 -16.91 29.66
CA ALA A 35 -11.51 -15.54 29.86
C ALA A 35 -12.41 -14.75 30.83
N THR A 36 -13.69 -15.14 30.96
CA THR A 36 -14.73 -14.35 31.65
C THR A 36 -15.23 -14.94 32.95
N THR A 37 -14.92 -16.21 33.25
CA THR A 37 -15.44 -16.90 34.45
C THR A 37 -14.35 -17.36 35.42
N ARG A 38 -13.12 -17.53 34.93
CA ARG A 38 -11.99 -18.01 35.72
C ARG A 38 -11.16 -16.84 36.24
N PRO A 39 -10.47 -16.99 37.38
CA PRO A 39 -9.46 -16.02 37.81
C PRO A 39 -8.46 -15.74 36.70
N ALA A 40 -7.98 -14.50 36.59
CA ALA A 40 -7.15 -14.06 35.47
C ALA A 40 -5.93 -14.95 35.21
N ALA A 41 -5.24 -15.40 36.27
CA ALA A 41 -4.10 -16.32 36.15
C ALA A 41 -4.51 -17.69 35.55
N GLU A 42 -5.64 -18.26 35.98
CA GLU A 42 -6.13 -19.54 35.46
C GLU A 42 -6.63 -19.44 34.01
N GLY A 43 -7.30 -18.34 33.68
CA GLY A 43 -7.70 -18.03 32.31
C GLY A 43 -6.50 -17.91 31.37
N PHE A 44 -5.43 -17.24 31.83
CA PHE A 44 -4.17 -17.14 31.08
C PHE A 44 -3.49 -18.51 30.91
N TRP A 45 -3.40 -19.31 31.98
CA TRP A 45 -2.81 -20.65 31.86
C TRP A 45 -3.61 -21.57 30.95
N HIS A 46 -4.95 -21.47 30.96
CA HIS A 46 -5.78 -22.22 30.04
C HIS A 46 -5.56 -21.81 28.57
N LEU A 47 -5.46 -20.52 28.29
CA LEU A 47 -5.09 -20.01 26.97
C LEU A 47 -3.71 -20.57 26.56
N TRP A 48 -2.73 -20.43 27.44
CA TRP A 48 -1.34 -20.83 27.21
C TRP A 48 -1.19 -22.32 26.93
N SER A 49 -1.92 -23.18 27.65
CA SER A 49 -1.86 -24.63 27.47
C SER A 49 -2.66 -25.15 26.27
N THR A 50 -3.65 -24.37 25.80
CA THR A 50 -4.58 -24.80 24.74
C THR A 50 -4.12 -24.37 23.36
N VAL A 51 -3.42 -23.23 23.24
CA VAL A 51 -2.90 -22.76 21.95
C VAL A 51 -1.70 -23.58 21.50
N GLU A 52 -1.76 -24.10 20.28
CA GLU A 52 -0.66 -24.88 19.70
C GLU A 52 0.58 -24.02 19.40
N GLY A 53 1.76 -24.62 19.57
CA GLY A 53 3.03 -24.01 19.17
C GLY A 53 3.64 -23.05 20.20
N VAL A 54 2.95 -22.80 21.32
CA VAL A 54 3.48 -22.02 22.45
C VAL A 54 4.80 -22.61 22.96
N ASP A 55 4.91 -23.93 23.09
CA ASP A 55 6.15 -24.60 23.51
C ASP A 55 7.35 -24.32 22.59
N ARG A 56 7.11 -24.18 21.27
CA ARG A 56 8.17 -23.84 20.31
C ARG A 56 8.66 -22.42 20.52
N ILE A 57 7.74 -21.49 20.79
CA ILE A 57 8.06 -20.09 21.10
C ILE A 57 8.86 -20.01 22.42
N VAL A 58 8.51 -20.84 23.40
CA VAL A 58 9.24 -20.94 24.67
C VAL A 58 10.62 -21.56 24.47
N ALA A 59 10.75 -22.62 23.69
CA ALA A 59 12.04 -23.30 23.50
C ALA A 59 13.04 -22.52 22.61
N ASP A 60 12.55 -21.59 21.79
CA ASP A 60 13.36 -20.83 20.83
C ASP A 60 14.39 -19.91 21.53
N PRO A 61 15.71 -20.15 21.41
CA PRO A 61 16.74 -19.32 22.02
C PRO A 61 16.66 -17.84 21.62
N GLU A 62 16.23 -17.54 20.38
CA GLU A 62 16.12 -16.18 19.86
C GLU A 62 14.97 -15.39 20.50
N ARG A 63 14.05 -16.07 21.18
CA ARG A 63 12.87 -15.47 21.82
C ARG A 63 12.99 -15.33 23.35
N ALA A 64 14.21 -15.22 23.86
CA ALA A 64 14.47 -15.06 25.29
C ALA A 64 13.73 -13.86 25.93
N ASP A 65 13.60 -12.75 25.21
CA ASP A 65 12.84 -11.58 25.68
C ASP A 65 11.36 -11.84 25.82
N TRP A 66 10.75 -12.54 24.86
CA TRP A 66 9.34 -12.93 24.91
C TRP A 66 9.07 -13.80 26.13
N ARG A 67 9.94 -14.79 26.40
CA ARG A 67 9.83 -15.61 27.63
C ARG A 67 9.87 -14.77 28.91
N ARG A 68 10.75 -13.77 28.98
CA ARG A 68 10.84 -12.86 30.14
C ARG A 68 9.55 -12.06 30.31
N ALA A 69 9.00 -11.53 29.23
CA ALA A 69 7.76 -10.78 29.24
C ALA A 69 6.56 -11.64 29.68
N TRP A 70 6.40 -12.84 29.10
CA TRP A 70 5.33 -13.78 29.48
C TRP A 70 5.43 -14.20 30.95
N ARG A 71 6.65 -14.45 31.45
CA ARG A 71 6.86 -14.75 32.87
C ARG A 71 6.46 -13.57 33.76
N SER A 72 6.86 -12.35 33.39
CA SER A 72 6.49 -11.14 34.14
C SER A 72 4.98 -10.95 34.14
N PHE A 73 4.32 -11.15 33.00
CA PHE A 73 2.86 -11.05 32.87
C PHE A 73 2.15 -12.08 33.73
N ALA A 74 2.57 -13.35 33.67
CA ALA A 74 2.01 -14.42 34.50
C ALA A 74 2.17 -14.13 36.00
N GLN A 75 3.31 -13.57 36.42
CA GLN A 75 3.53 -13.17 37.82
C GLN A 75 2.66 -11.98 38.24
N THR A 76 2.42 -11.02 37.35
CA THR A 76 1.48 -9.91 37.59
C THR A 76 0.06 -10.44 37.75
N LEU A 77 -0.39 -11.33 36.86
CA LEU A 77 -1.71 -11.96 36.96
C LEU A 77 -1.85 -12.80 38.23
N ALA A 78 -0.82 -13.55 38.64
CA ALA A 78 -0.82 -14.31 39.87
C ALA A 78 -0.99 -13.42 41.11
N ARG A 79 -0.22 -12.31 41.20
CA ARG A 79 -0.38 -11.32 42.28
C ARG A 79 -1.74 -10.65 42.27
N GLN A 80 -2.31 -10.41 41.09
CA GLN A 80 -3.66 -9.87 40.98
C GLN A 80 -4.70 -10.87 41.50
N SER A 81 -4.60 -12.14 41.11
CA SER A 81 -5.48 -13.20 41.59
C SER A 81 -5.31 -13.47 43.10
N GLU A 82 -4.12 -13.27 43.67
CA GLU A 82 -3.90 -13.30 45.13
C GLU A 82 -4.60 -12.15 45.86
N ARG A 83 -4.64 -10.95 45.25
CA ARG A 83 -5.32 -9.78 45.81
C ARG A 83 -6.84 -9.85 45.67
N ASP A 84 -7.31 -10.25 44.50
CA ASP A 84 -8.72 -10.36 44.17
C ASP A 84 -8.96 -11.52 43.18
N PRO A 85 -9.41 -12.70 43.67
CA PRO A 85 -9.72 -13.84 42.82
C PRO A 85 -10.91 -13.64 41.87
N SER A 86 -11.73 -12.61 42.09
CA SER A 86 -12.91 -12.33 41.24
C SER A 86 -12.55 -11.67 39.91
N VAL A 87 -11.33 -11.12 39.80
CA VAL A 87 -10.85 -10.51 38.56
C VAL A 87 -10.50 -11.59 37.55
N THR A 88 -11.25 -11.60 36.46
CA THR A 88 -11.08 -12.51 35.33
C THR A 88 -10.11 -11.93 34.30
N LEU A 89 -9.63 -12.74 33.36
CA LEU A 89 -8.66 -12.28 32.37
C LEU A 89 -9.25 -11.17 31.49
N HIS A 90 -10.51 -11.30 31.08
CA HIS A 90 -11.23 -10.26 30.33
C HIS A 90 -11.33 -8.96 31.13
N HIS A 91 -11.72 -9.05 32.40
CA HIS A 91 -11.83 -7.86 33.28
C HIS A 91 -10.47 -7.18 33.45
N TYR A 92 -9.39 -7.94 33.62
CA TYR A 92 -8.04 -7.40 33.71
C TYR A 92 -7.66 -6.58 32.46
N PHE A 93 -7.96 -7.08 31.25
CA PHE A 93 -7.68 -6.33 30.02
C PHE A 93 -8.48 -5.04 29.92
N VAL A 94 -9.77 -5.07 30.29
CA VAL A 94 -10.60 -3.86 30.33
C VAL A 94 -10.01 -2.82 31.30
N LEU A 95 -9.60 -3.24 32.50
CA LEU A 95 -8.95 -2.35 33.46
C LEU A 95 -7.66 -1.75 32.90
N THR A 96 -6.81 -2.54 32.24
CA THR A 96 -5.55 -2.03 31.66
C THR A 96 -5.73 -1.13 30.44
N GLU A 97 -6.85 -1.27 29.71
CA GLU A 97 -7.17 -0.38 28.59
C GLU A 97 -7.75 0.96 29.08
N ASP A 98 -8.50 0.95 30.18
CA ASP A 98 -9.12 2.14 30.76
C ASP A 98 -8.17 2.91 31.73
N GLU A 99 -7.19 2.24 32.33
CA GLU A 99 -6.23 2.85 33.26
C GLU A 99 -5.00 3.42 32.55
N ASP A 100 -5.00 4.74 32.35
CA ASP A 100 -3.88 5.54 31.83
C ASP A 100 -2.79 5.78 32.92
N PHE A 101 -2.35 4.72 33.60
CA PHE A 101 -1.27 4.81 34.58
C PHE A 101 0.10 4.67 33.91
N GLU A 102 1.05 5.54 34.28
CA GLU A 102 2.47 5.30 34.06
C GLU A 102 2.81 3.91 34.60
N ALA A 103 2.92 2.93 33.70
CA ALA A 103 3.15 1.54 34.05
C ALA A 103 4.53 1.41 34.70
N GLN A 104 4.61 1.57 36.02
CA GLN A 104 5.78 1.15 36.76
C GLN A 104 5.81 -0.38 36.69
N PRO A 105 6.82 -0.98 36.05
CA PRO A 105 6.87 -2.42 35.96
C PRO A 105 6.96 -3.01 37.37
N MET A 106 5.96 -3.81 37.74
CA MET A 106 5.84 -4.49 39.05
C MET A 106 6.98 -5.47 39.34
N LEU A 107 7.83 -5.71 38.35
CA LEU A 107 8.99 -6.59 38.38
C LEU A 107 10.19 -5.94 37.68
N PRO A 108 11.39 -6.00 38.27
CA PRO A 108 12.59 -5.49 37.62
C PRO A 108 12.95 -6.35 36.40
N ALA A 109 13.25 -5.69 35.28
CA ALA A 109 13.74 -6.37 34.09
C ALA A 109 15.15 -6.96 34.36
N HIS A 110 15.35 -8.23 33.99
CA HIS A 110 16.69 -8.84 34.02
C HIS A 110 17.46 -8.40 32.77
N LEU A 111 18.26 -7.35 32.91
CA LEU A 111 19.01 -6.73 31.82
C LEU A 111 20.42 -7.34 31.70
N PRO A 112 20.96 -7.56 30.48
CA PRO A 112 22.30 -8.12 30.24
C PRO A 112 23.41 -7.22 30.79
N SER A 113 24.55 -7.79 31.19
CA SER A 113 25.66 -7.07 31.84
C SER A 113 26.35 -6.06 30.91
N GLU A 114 26.47 -6.37 29.62
CA GLU A 114 27.09 -5.48 28.62
C GLU A 114 26.02 -4.63 27.94
N ARG A 115 25.84 -3.41 28.42
CA ARG A 115 24.82 -2.48 27.88
C ARG A 115 25.18 -1.02 28.12
N VAL A 116 24.63 -0.16 27.27
CA VAL A 116 24.54 1.27 27.56
C VAL A 116 23.29 1.51 28.40
N THR A 117 23.44 2.14 29.57
CA THR A 117 22.30 2.44 30.45
C THR A 117 21.81 3.86 30.18
N LEU A 118 20.61 3.97 29.60
CA LEU A 118 19.90 5.25 29.49
C LEU A 118 19.01 5.42 30.72
N THR A 119 19.23 6.50 31.46
CA THR A 119 18.53 6.77 32.72
C THR A 119 18.32 8.26 32.90
N THR A 120 17.38 8.64 33.76
CA THR A 120 17.26 10.02 34.22
C THR A 120 18.39 10.37 35.21
N LEU A 121 18.72 11.66 35.33
CA LEU A 121 19.76 12.14 36.26
C LEU A 121 19.43 11.76 37.72
N HIS A 122 18.15 11.75 38.09
CA HIS A 122 17.68 11.37 39.42
C HIS A 122 17.91 9.88 39.72
N GLN A 123 17.60 9.01 38.76
CA GLN A 123 17.80 7.56 38.89
C GLN A 123 19.27 7.15 38.83
N ALA A 124 20.15 8.00 38.30
CA ALA A 124 21.60 7.76 38.29
C ALA A 124 22.24 7.88 39.67
N LYS A 125 21.53 8.42 40.67
CA LYS A 125 22.04 8.60 42.04
C LYS A 125 22.39 7.23 42.65
N GLY A 126 23.61 7.09 43.14
CA GLY A 126 24.11 5.85 43.75
C GLY A 126 24.69 4.84 42.75
N LEU A 127 24.67 5.14 41.45
CA LEU A 127 25.36 4.36 40.43
C LEU A 127 26.74 4.98 40.12
N GLU A 128 27.58 4.23 39.41
CA GLU A 128 28.87 4.69 38.89
C GLU A 128 29.12 4.07 37.50
N PHE A 129 29.71 4.86 36.61
CA PHE A 129 30.02 4.46 35.23
C PHE A 129 31.40 4.94 34.83
N ASP A 130 32.07 4.24 33.91
CA ASP A 130 33.38 4.69 33.42
C ASP A 130 33.25 5.98 32.59
N ILE A 131 32.22 6.06 31.74
CA ILE A 131 31.92 7.22 30.89
C ILE A 131 30.46 7.62 31.08
N VAL A 132 30.19 8.91 31.27
CA VAL A 132 28.83 9.46 31.37
C VAL A 132 28.58 10.46 30.26
N PHE A 133 27.47 10.28 29.53
CA PHE A 133 26.99 11.22 28.54
C PHE A 133 25.81 12.01 29.12
N ILE A 134 25.98 13.32 29.29
CA ILE A 134 24.90 14.24 29.67
C ILE A 134 24.38 14.86 28.38
N ALA A 135 23.32 14.25 27.84
CA ALA A 135 22.77 14.61 26.55
C ALA A 135 21.79 15.79 26.64
N ASN A 136 21.72 16.57 25.56
CA ASN A 136 20.75 17.66 25.39
C ASN A 136 20.77 18.72 26.51
N ALA A 137 21.96 19.09 26.96
CA ALA A 137 22.19 20.14 27.96
C ALA A 137 21.99 21.53 27.34
N VAL A 138 20.72 21.89 27.18
CA VAL A 138 20.26 23.15 26.58
C VAL A 138 19.58 23.98 27.65
N GLU A 139 19.75 25.31 27.58
CA GLU A 139 19.10 26.22 28.51
C GLU A 139 17.56 26.10 28.43
N GLY A 140 16.89 25.98 29.59
CA GLY A 140 15.44 25.76 29.68
C GLY A 140 15.00 24.29 29.56
N VAL A 141 15.90 23.39 29.17
CA VAL A 141 15.73 21.92 29.30
C VAL A 141 16.48 21.41 30.51
N PHE A 142 17.75 21.82 30.65
CA PHE A 142 18.58 21.52 31.80
C PHE A 142 19.52 22.71 32.05
N PRO A 143 19.27 23.57 33.05
CA PRO A 143 18.27 23.41 34.12
C PRO A 143 16.82 23.57 33.64
N ASP A 144 15.89 22.77 34.20
CA ASP A 144 14.45 23.00 34.03
C ASP A 144 13.92 23.95 35.12
N LEU A 145 13.85 25.23 34.77
CA LEU A 145 13.33 26.28 35.67
C LEU A 145 11.85 26.59 35.41
N ARG A 146 11.15 25.76 34.63
CA ARG A 146 9.73 25.98 34.35
C ARG A 146 8.91 25.81 35.62
N ARG A 147 7.96 26.72 35.81
CA ARG A 147 7.07 26.70 36.98
C ARG A 147 6.02 25.61 36.81
N SER A 148 5.94 24.67 37.75
CA SER A 148 4.74 23.84 37.91
C SER A 148 3.64 24.72 38.48
N ARG A 149 2.73 25.23 37.64
CA ARG A 149 1.55 25.99 38.11
C ARG A 149 0.53 25.02 38.71
N ARG A 150 0.82 24.51 39.91
CA ARG A 150 -0.12 23.65 40.65
C ARG A 150 -1.17 24.53 41.32
N LEU A 151 -2.44 24.21 41.10
CA LEU A 151 -3.58 24.96 41.63
C LEU A 151 -3.57 25.01 43.18
N LEU A 152 -3.12 23.93 43.82
CA LEU A 152 -3.19 23.76 45.28
C LEU A 152 -1.91 24.13 46.05
N ARG A 153 -0.90 24.72 45.39
CA ARG A 153 0.37 25.24 45.97
C ARG A 153 0.77 24.63 47.34
N PRO A 154 1.03 23.31 47.43
CA PRO A 154 1.32 22.64 48.70
C PRO A 154 2.58 23.17 49.39
N GLU A 155 3.42 23.92 48.68
CA GLU A 155 4.58 24.63 49.23
C GLU A 155 4.20 25.69 50.26
N LEU A 156 2.96 26.19 50.26
CA LEU A 156 2.46 27.16 51.23
C LEU A 156 2.10 26.55 52.60
N LEU A 157 2.07 25.23 52.70
CA LEU A 157 1.77 24.51 53.94
C LEU A 157 3.00 24.35 54.85
N GLU A 158 4.21 24.60 54.33
CA GLU A 158 5.47 24.44 55.06
C GLU A 158 6.07 25.82 55.41
N PRO A 159 6.10 26.26 56.69
CA PRO A 159 6.52 27.61 57.07
C PRO A 159 7.99 27.94 56.77
N SER A 160 8.83 26.91 56.59
CA SER A 160 10.25 27.01 56.23
C SER A 160 10.47 27.24 54.73
N ARG A 161 9.43 27.08 53.89
CA ARG A 161 9.55 27.29 52.45
C ARG A 161 9.47 28.76 52.06
N LEU A 162 10.37 29.14 51.16
CA LEU A 162 10.48 30.49 50.62
C LEU A 162 9.15 30.85 49.92
N THR A 163 8.49 31.91 50.37
CA THR A 163 7.26 32.42 49.75
C THR A 163 7.55 33.42 48.62
N ASP A 164 8.72 34.04 48.66
CA ASP A 164 9.22 34.95 47.62
C ASP A 164 9.58 34.21 46.33
N MET A 165 9.21 34.80 45.20
CA MET A 165 9.36 34.20 43.87
C MET A 165 10.82 34.13 43.43
N GLU A 166 11.63 35.15 43.74
CA GLU A 166 13.05 35.17 43.38
C GLU A 166 13.83 34.15 44.19
N ALA A 167 13.52 34.06 45.49
CA ALA A 167 14.08 33.05 46.37
C ALA A 167 13.74 31.62 45.94
N GLN A 168 12.50 31.34 45.51
CA GLN A 168 12.11 30.03 44.95
C GLN A 168 12.87 29.70 43.66
N GLY A 169 12.97 30.65 42.73
CA GLY A 169 13.72 30.45 41.49
C GLY A 169 15.20 30.15 41.75
N THR A 170 15.81 30.84 42.71
CA THR A 170 17.19 30.61 43.13
C THR A 170 17.35 29.23 43.76
N PHE A 171 16.41 28.82 44.62
CA PHE A 171 16.43 27.49 45.23
C PHE A 171 16.29 26.37 44.19
N HIS A 172 15.38 26.50 43.22
CA HIS A 172 15.23 25.52 42.14
C HIS A 172 16.50 25.43 41.29
N LEU A 173 17.14 26.56 40.98
CA LEU A 173 18.41 26.58 40.27
C LEU A 173 19.52 25.87 41.08
N GLN A 174 19.55 26.05 42.40
CA GLN A 174 20.49 25.34 43.27
C GLN A 174 20.24 23.82 43.27
N GLU A 175 18.99 23.37 43.30
CA GLU A 175 18.63 21.96 43.18
C GLU A 175 19.09 21.36 41.84
N GLU A 176 18.80 22.03 40.72
CA GLU A 176 19.26 21.62 39.39
C GLU A 176 20.80 21.61 39.30
N THR A 177 21.47 22.55 39.98
CA THR A 177 22.94 22.58 40.07
C THR A 177 23.48 21.37 40.83
N ARG A 178 22.85 20.96 41.94
CA ARG A 178 23.21 19.74 42.67
C ARG A 178 22.99 18.50 41.81
N LEU A 179 21.95 18.49 40.97
CA LEU A 179 21.67 17.41 40.03
C LEU A 179 22.76 17.33 38.95
N ALA A 180 23.18 18.46 38.37
CA ALA A 180 24.28 18.54 37.40
C ALA A 180 25.59 18.02 37.99
N TYR A 181 25.94 18.45 39.20
CA TYR A 181 27.12 17.97 39.92
C TYR A 181 27.04 16.46 40.20
N THR A 182 25.87 15.97 40.65
CA THR A 182 25.66 14.54 40.89
C THR A 182 25.87 13.73 39.62
N ALA A 183 25.32 14.19 38.48
CA ALA A 183 25.47 13.53 37.19
C ALA A 183 26.93 13.47 36.71
N MET A 184 27.67 14.58 36.81
CA MET A 184 29.09 14.63 36.44
C MET A 184 29.93 13.67 37.29
N THR A 185 29.68 13.63 38.60
CA THR A 185 30.44 12.78 39.53
C THR A 185 30.08 11.30 39.45
N ARG A 186 29.15 10.89 38.58
CA ARG A 186 28.91 9.47 38.30
C ARG A 186 29.97 8.89 37.36
N ALA A 187 30.70 9.73 36.63
CA ALA A 187 31.77 9.31 35.73
C ALA A 187 33.08 9.07 36.48
N ARG A 188 33.69 7.90 36.27
CA ARG A 188 35.02 7.58 36.82
C ARG A 188 36.16 8.13 35.95
N SER A 189 35.98 8.15 34.63
CA SER A 189 37.05 8.53 33.69
C SER A 189 36.70 9.75 32.84
N ARG A 190 35.49 9.81 32.27
CA ARG A 190 35.15 10.85 31.29
C ARG A 190 33.68 11.23 31.36
N VAL A 191 33.41 12.53 31.34
CA VAL A 191 32.08 13.09 31.12
C VAL A 191 32.02 13.76 29.75
N VAL A 192 30.95 13.52 29.01
CA VAL A 192 30.68 14.15 27.71
C VAL A 192 29.36 14.88 27.80
N TRP A 193 29.42 16.20 27.61
CA TRP A 193 28.22 17.04 27.52
C TRP A 193 27.89 17.27 26.06
N THR A 194 26.62 17.12 25.69
CA THR A 194 26.14 17.48 24.35
C THR A 194 24.96 18.43 24.44
N ALA A 195 24.90 19.39 23.52
CA ALA A 195 23.79 20.32 23.40
C ALA A 195 23.41 20.45 21.93
N THR A 196 22.12 20.64 21.65
CA THR A 196 21.63 20.92 20.31
C THR A 196 21.46 22.43 20.15
N ARG A 197 22.18 23.01 19.20
CA ARG A 197 21.98 24.40 18.77
C ARG A 197 20.84 24.39 17.75
N ALA A 198 19.60 24.35 18.23
CA ALA A 198 18.45 24.22 17.32
C ALA A 198 18.33 25.46 16.42
N ALA A 199 18.29 25.22 15.11
CA ALA A 199 17.49 25.96 14.16
C ALA A 199 16.27 25.08 13.78
N ASP A 200 15.21 25.75 13.34
CA ASP A 200 13.90 25.25 12.92
C ASP A 200 12.88 25.14 14.08
N ASP A 201 12.09 26.21 14.21
CA ASP A 201 10.79 26.35 14.89
C ASP A 201 10.69 26.61 16.41
N LEU A 202 11.78 26.52 17.20
CA LEU A 202 11.69 26.72 18.68
C LEU A 202 12.63 27.82 19.25
N GLY A 203 13.05 28.78 18.42
CA GLY A 203 13.91 29.91 18.83
C GLY A 203 15.36 29.52 19.09
N GLU A 204 16.25 30.52 19.27
CA GLU A 204 17.67 30.29 19.58
C GLU A 204 17.84 29.51 20.89
N ARG A 205 18.12 28.22 20.79
CA ARG A 205 18.45 27.37 21.94
C ARG A 205 19.94 27.51 22.27
N ARG A 206 20.22 28.20 23.38
CA ARG A 206 21.58 28.39 23.90
C ARG A 206 22.06 27.15 24.65
N PRO A 207 23.37 26.81 24.60
CA PRO A 207 23.94 25.79 25.46
C PRO A 207 23.61 26.07 26.93
N SER A 208 23.39 25.01 27.70
CA SER A 208 23.15 25.12 29.14
C SER A 208 24.28 25.86 29.84
N ARG A 209 23.94 26.72 30.80
CA ARG A 209 24.90 27.32 31.73
C ARG A 209 25.79 26.28 32.43
N PHE A 210 25.28 25.07 32.67
CA PHE A 210 26.07 23.99 33.31
C PHE A 210 27.13 23.44 32.37
N LEU A 211 26.81 23.33 31.08
CA LEU A 211 27.76 22.90 30.06
C LEU A 211 28.87 23.95 29.91
N VAL A 212 28.52 25.25 29.84
CA VAL A 212 29.51 26.34 29.77
C VAL A 212 30.39 26.40 31.03
N ALA A 213 29.81 26.16 32.22
CA ALA A 213 30.59 26.07 33.45
C ALA A 213 31.55 24.86 33.43
N ALA A 214 31.07 23.71 32.96
CA ALA A 214 31.88 22.49 32.84
C ALA A 214 33.00 22.59 31.78
N SER A 215 32.83 23.42 30.75
CA SER A 215 33.85 23.67 29.70
C SER A 215 34.94 24.66 30.13
N GLY A 216 34.91 25.16 31.37
CA GLY A 216 35.85 26.19 31.84
C GLY A 216 35.50 27.59 31.35
N GLY A 217 34.24 27.85 30.97
CA GLY A 217 33.75 29.15 30.53
C GLY A 217 33.86 29.40 29.03
N SER A 218 34.29 28.42 28.23
CA SER A 218 34.29 28.55 26.77
C SER A 218 32.86 28.49 26.24
N ALA A 219 32.43 29.56 25.60
CA ALA A 219 31.16 29.67 24.87
C ALA A 219 31.29 29.25 23.39
N ASP A 220 32.51 29.01 22.90
CA ASP A 220 32.77 28.56 21.53
C ASP A 220 32.58 27.05 21.42
N LEU A 221 31.32 26.66 21.57
CA LEU A 221 30.85 25.29 21.48
C LEU A 221 30.27 25.10 20.07
N GLY A 222 31.15 25.10 19.08
CA GLY A 222 30.79 24.76 17.71
C GLY A 222 30.38 23.30 17.58
N PRO A 223 29.66 22.92 16.51
CA PRO A 223 29.73 21.53 16.06
C PRO A 223 31.21 21.17 15.89
N PRO A 224 31.63 19.93 16.17
CA PRO A 224 32.99 19.51 15.82
C PRO A 224 33.25 19.92 14.36
N ASP A 225 34.33 20.66 14.11
CA ASP A 225 34.68 21.19 12.78
C ASP A 225 34.47 20.10 11.74
N ASP A 226 33.80 20.45 10.63
CA ASP A 226 33.40 19.62 9.50
C ASP A 226 34.50 18.66 8.99
N ALA A 227 34.77 17.60 9.74
CA ALA A 227 35.44 16.41 9.28
C ALA A 227 34.31 15.43 8.95
N GLU A 228 34.17 15.14 7.66
CA GLU A 228 33.41 14.02 7.11
C GLU A 228 33.15 12.98 8.19
N THR A 229 31.90 12.92 8.69
CA THR A 229 31.60 12.14 9.88
C THR A 229 32.03 10.72 9.59
N GLU A 230 33.14 10.30 10.20
CA GLU A 230 33.64 8.96 9.99
C GLU A 230 32.47 8.03 10.29
N PRO A 231 32.16 7.12 9.36
CA PRO A 231 30.93 6.38 9.45
C PRO A 231 30.98 5.50 10.71
N VAL A 232 30.19 5.90 11.71
CA VAL A 232 30.08 5.21 13.00
C VAL A 232 29.26 3.91 12.92
N THR A 233 28.64 3.67 11.76
CA THR A 233 27.89 2.43 11.49
C THR A 233 28.47 1.69 10.30
N VAL A 234 28.32 0.37 10.32
CA VAL A 234 28.68 -0.51 9.19
C VAL A 234 27.98 -0.06 7.90
N ALA A 235 26.69 0.32 7.97
CA ALA A 235 25.95 0.81 6.81
C ALA A 235 26.46 2.18 6.32
N GLY A 236 26.84 3.08 7.25
CA GLY A 236 27.48 4.35 6.89
C GLY A 236 28.80 4.12 6.17
N MET A 237 29.59 3.13 6.62
CA MET A 237 30.89 2.81 6.03
C MET A 237 30.72 2.28 4.61
N GLU A 238 29.78 1.36 4.42
CA GLU A 238 29.40 0.88 3.09
C GLU A 238 29.05 2.04 2.14
N ARG A 239 28.25 3.01 2.59
CA ARG A 239 27.86 4.17 1.79
C ARG A 239 29.06 5.01 1.36
N VAL A 240 29.98 5.28 2.30
CA VAL A 240 31.21 6.05 2.02
C VAL A 240 32.09 5.32 1.00
N LEU A 241 32.29 4.01 1.18
CA LEU A 241 33.08 3.19 0.25
C LEU A 241 32.47 3.16 -1.15
N ARG A 242 31.14 3.00 -1.26
CA ARG A 242 30.43 3.04 -2.56
C ARG A 242 30.56 4.41 -3.23
N ARG A 243 30.45 5.50 -2.48
CA ARG A 243 30.64 6.87 -3.00
C ARG A 243 32.05 7.05 -3.56
N HIS A 244 33.08 6.65 -2.81
CA HIS A 244 34.46 6.74 -3.30
C HIS A 244 34.70 5.87 -4.54
N LEU A 245 34.13 4.67 -4.59
CA LEU A 245 34.24 3.78 -5.75
C LEU A 245 33.65 4.41 -7.02
N LEU A 246 32.46 5.01 -6.91
CA LEU A 246 31.73 5.58 -8.05
C LEU A 246 32.20 6.99 -8.42
N ASP A 247 32.95 7.68 -7.57
CA ASP A 247 33.45 9.03 -7.82
C ASP A 247 34.62 9.02 -8.84
N PRO A 248 34.43 9.56 -10.05
CA PRO A 248 35.48 9.62 -11.06
C PRO A 248 36.66 10.50 -10.63
N ALA A 249 36.43 11.49 -9.75
CA ALA A 249 37.45 12.40 -9.25
C ALA A 249 38.30 11.79 -8.12
N ALA A 250 37.84 10.72 -7.47
CA ALA A 250 38.58 10.07 -6.41
C ALA A 250 39.88 9.41 -6.93
N PRO A 251 41.00 9.45 -6.17
CA PRO A 251 42.25 8.80 -6.58
C PRO A 251 42.08 7.30 -6.83
N ALA A 252 42.76 6.76 -7.84
CA ALA A 252 42.64 5.34 -8.20
C ALA A 252 42.96 4.39 -7.02
N ALA A 253 43.93 4.74 -6.17
CA ALA A 253 44.26 3.97 -4.98
C ALA A 253 43.10 3.89 -3.98
N VAL A 254 42.35 4.99 -3.79
CA VAL A 254 41.17 5.04 -2.91
C VAL A 254 40.05 4.19 -3.49
N ARG A 255 39.79 4.28 -4.80
CA ARG A 255 38.79 3.45 -5.49
C ARG A 255 39.12 1.96 -5.38
N LEU A 256 40.38 1.57 -5.62
CA LEU A 256 40.84 0.20 -5.49
C LEU A 256 40.74 -0.33 -4.05
N GLY A 257 41.07 0.52 -3.07
CA GLY A 257 40.88 0.22 -1.65
C GLY A 257 39.41 -0.03 -1.31
N ALA A 258 38.51 0.83 -1.78
CA ALA A 258 37.07 0.70 -1.58
C ALA A 258 36.52 -0.61 -2.16
N VAL A 259 36.88 -0.96 -3.41
CA VAL A 259 36.49 -2.25 -4.02
C VAL A 259 36.99 -3.42 -3.19
N ARG A 260 38.27 -3.41 -2.79
CA ARG A 260 38.87 -4.51 -2.04
C ARG A 260 38.15 -4.76 -0.72
N VAL A 261 37.78 -3.70 -0.01
CA VAL A 261 37.05 -3.80 1.26
C VAL A 261 35.62 -4.32 1.02
N LEU A 262 34.90 -3.75 0.05
CA LEU A 262 33.55 -4.19 -0.31
C LEU A 262 33.52 -5.68 -0.71
N VAL A 263 34.45 -6.11 -1.58
CA VAL A 263 34.53 -7.50 -2.06
C VAL A 263 34.91 -8.48 -0.95
N ARG A 264 35.85 -8.13 -0.07
CA ARG A 264 36.22 -9.01 1.07
C ARG A 264 35.07 -9.27 2.04
N HIS A 265 34.09 -8.38 2.08
CA HIS A 265 32.90 -8.50 2.91
C HIS A 265 31.63 -8.82 2.08
N ALA A 266 31.79 -9.18 0.80
CA ALA A 266 30.68 -9.42 -0.13
C ALA A 266 29.90 -10.72 0.12
N GLU A 267 30.50 -11.71 0.77
CA GLU A 267 29.80 -12.92 1.23
C GLU A 267 28.85 -12.64 2.41
N GLY A 268 28.90 -11.43 2.97
CA GLY A 268 28.01 -10.95 4.03
C GLY A 268 27.03 -9.88 3.54
N ARG A 269 27.05 -8.73 4.21
CA ARG A 269 26.08 -7.63 3.98
C ARG A 269 26.38 -6.79 2.73
N TRP A 270 27.59 -6.84 2.18
CA TRP A 270 28.07 -5.89 1.16
C TRP A 270 28.24 -6.53 -0.22
N ASN A 271 27.24 -7.28 -0.68
CA ASN A 271 27.28 -7.89 -2.00
C ASN A 271 26.91 -6.85 -3.08
N PRO A 272 27.83 -6.48 -4.01
CA PRO A 272 27.55 -5.50 -5.04
C PRO A 272 26.39 -5.89 -5.98
N MET A 273 26.14 -7.18 -6.15
CA MET A 273 25.01 -7.70 -6.93
C MET A 273 23.67 -7.54 -6.24
N ARG A 274 23.65 -7.24 -4.92
CA ARG A 274 22.45 -7.01 -4.12
C ARG A 274 22.25 -5.56 -3.72
N PHE A 275 23.10 -4.66 -4.22
CA PHE A 275 22.93 -3.24 -3.94
C PHE A 275 21.65 -2.72 -4.58
N ALA A 276 20.91 -1.91 -3.83
CA ALA A 276 19.78 -1.17 -4.39
C ALA A 276 20.22 -0.40 -5.64
N GLY A 277 19.50 -0.60 -6.74
CA GLY A 277 19.81 -0.03 -8.06
C GLY A 277 20.63 -0.94 -8.99
N VAL A 278 21.14 -2.08 -8.52
CA VAL A 278 21.74 -3.11 -9.39
C VAL A 278 20.67 -4.14 -9.71
N PRO A 279 20.06 -4.11 -10.90
CA PRO A 279 19.01 -5.07 -11.23
C PRO A 279 19.60 -6.48 -11.33
N GLU A 280 19.00 -7.43 -10.63
CA GLU A 280 19.21 -8.84 -10.96
C GLU A 280 18.74 -9.06 -12.39
N ARG A 281 19.58 -9.69 -13.22
CA ARG A 281 19.17 -10.02 -14.59
C ARG A 281 17.99 -10.97 -14.51
N GLY A 282 16.84 -10.52 -15.01
CA GLY A 282 15.69 -11.38 -15.21
C GLY A 282 16.01 -12.57 -16.11
N PRO A 283 15.19 -13.63 -16.09
CA PRO A 283 15.38 -14.77 -16.97
C PRO A 283 15.37 -14.32 -18.43
N SER A 284 16.22 -14.90 -19.26
CA SER A 284 16.24 -14.66 -20.72
C SER A 284 15.09 -15.36 -21.46
N SER A 285 14.03 -15.74 -20.73
CA SER A 285 12.85 -16.37 -21.30
C SER A 285 11.93 -15.32 -21.93
N PRO A 286 11.33 -15.62 -23.10
CA PRO A 286 10.34 -14.73 -23.71
C PRO A 286 9.15 -14.50 -22.78
N ILE A 287 8.60 -13.29 -22.81
CA ILE A 287 7.36 -12.92 -22.10
C ILE A 287 6.14 -13.50 -22.83
N LEU A 288 6.20 -13.60 -24.17
CA LEU A 288 5.13 -14.19 -24.94
C LEU A 288 5.33 -15.71 -25.04
N PRO A 289 4.27 -16.51 -24.81
CA PRO A 289 4.32 -17.92 -25.13
C PRO A 289 4.38 -18.10 -26.66
N GLU A 290 4.92 -19.23 -27.11
CA GLU A 290 5.01 -19.61 -28.53
C GLU A 290 3.67 -19.47 -29.26
N PHE A 291 2.59 -19.88 -28.59
CA PHE A 291 1.22 -19.67 -29.05
C PHE A 291 0.50 -18.71 -28.09
N PHE A 292 0.22 -17.51 -28.58
CA PHE A 292 -0.59 -16.53 -27.86
C PHE A 292 -1.85 -16.16 -28.64
N ARG A 293 -2.80 -15.56 -27.90
CA ARG A 293 -4.03 -14.99 -28.45
C ARG A 293 -4.00 -13.49 -28.24
N LEU A 294 -4.73 -12.78 -29.11
CA LEU A 294 -4.94 -11.33 -29.03
C LEU A 294 -6.43 -10.99 -29.05
N SER A 295 -6.75 -9.84 -28.46
CA SER A 295 -8.02 -9.14 -28.63
C SER A 295 -7.76 -7.72 -29.14
N PRO A 296 -8.75 -7.02 -29.69
CA PRO A 296 -8.57 -5.62 -30.11
C PRO A 296 -8.13 -4.71 -28.96
N SER A 297 -8.71 -4.87 -27.78
CA SER A 297 -8.33 -4.11 -26.58
C SER A 297 -6.89 -4.37 -26.15
N GLN A 298 -6.37 -5.59 -26.37
CA GLN A 298 -4.97 -5.92 -26.15
C GLN A 298 -4.05 -5.25 -27.18
N ALA A 299 -4.48 -5.17 -28.44
CA ALA A 299 -3.73 -4.51 -29.50
C ALA A 299 -3.67 -2.99 -29.31
N GLU A 300 -4.78 -2.36 -28.92
CA GLU A 300 -4.82 -0.94 -28.55
C GLU A 300 -3.91 -0.65 -27.35
N SER A 301 -3.98 -1.50 -26.31
CA SER A 301 -3.09 -1.39 -25.14
C SER A 301 -1.60 -1.45 -25.51
N PHE A 302 -1.22 -2.33 -26.44
CA PHE A 302 0.14 -2.42 -26.98
C PHE A 302 0.51 -1.20 -27.83
N ARG A 303 -0.39 -0.75 -28.71
CA ARG A 303 -0.20 0.45 -29.56
C ARG A 303 0.08 1.68 -28.70
N ASP A 304 -0.72 1.87 -27.64
CA ASP A 304 -0.56 2.97 -26.68
C ASP A 304 0.79 2.94 -25.97
N CYS A 305 1.21 1.74 -25.50
CA CYS A 305 2.49 1.55 -24.82
C CYS A 305 2.84 0.05 -24.69
N PRO A 306 3.87 -0.45 -25.42
CA PRO A 306 4.33 -1.83 -25.32
C PRO A 306 4.70 -2.25 -23.90
N ARG A 307 5.38 -1.38 -23.15
CA ARG A 307 5.74 -1.65 -21.75
C ARG A 307 4.53 -1.86 -20.86
N ARG A 308 3.51 -1.00 -20.97
CA ARG A 308 2.27 -1.12 -20.17
C ARG A 308 1.56 -2.44 -20.50
N TYR A 309 1.45 -2.77 -21.79
CA TYR A 309 0.87 -4.03 -22.23
C TYR A 309 1.57 -5.25 -21.60
N ALA A 310 2.91 -5.28 -21.61
CA ALA A 310 3.65 -6.39 -21.01
C ALA A 310 3.37 -6.52 -19.51
N LEU A 311 3.44 -5.42 -18.77
CA LEU A 311 3.27 -5.40 -17.31
C LEU A 311 1.82 -5.72 -16.89
N GLU A 312 0.82 -5.17 -17.58
CA GLU A 312 -0.61 -5.36 -17.26
C GLU A 312 -1.17 -6.68 -17.78
N ARG A 313 -0.97 -6.98 -19.06
CA ARG A 313 -1.68 -8.07 -19.75
C ARG A 313 -0.93 -9.39 -19.74
N ARG A 314 0.41 -9.35 -19.73
CA ARG A 314 1.24 -10.56 -19.77
C ARG A 314 1.75 -10.95 -18.38
N LEU A 315 2.28 -10.00 -17.63
CA LEU A 315 2.80 -10.23 -16.28
C LEU A 315 1.76 -10.04 -15.17
N GLN A 316 0.60 -9.44 -15.48
CA GLN A 316 -0.53 -9.26 -14.55
C GLN A 316 -0.12 -8.60 -13.22
N LEU A 317 0.73 -7.57 -13.30
CA LEU A 317 1.28 -6.88 -12.13
C LEU A 317 0.34 -5.83 -11.52
N THR A 318 -0.92 -5.80 -11.97
CA THR A 318 -1.97 -4.90 -11.49
C THR A 318 -3.25 -5.68 -11.28
N ASP A 319 -3.92 -5.41 -10.16
CA ASP A 319 -5.31 -5.80 -9.99
C ASP A 319 -6.16 -4.93 -10.92
N SER A 320 -6.76 -5.55 -11.94
CA SER A 320 -7.50 -4.86 -13.01
C SER A 320 -8.96 -4.53 -12.64
N ASP A 321 -9.33 -4.64 -11.37
CA ASP A 321 -10.71 -4.44 -10.93
C ASP A 321 -11.02 -2.94 -10.81
N ASN A 322 -11.27 -2.32 -11.96
CA ASN A 322 -11.81 -0.97 -12.05
C ASN A 322 -13.34 -1.05 -11.90
N ASP A 323 -13.90 -0.45 -10.85
CA ASP A 323 -15.34 -0.32 -10.64
C ASP A 323 -16.10 0.17 -11.89
N TYR A 324 -15.50 1.07 -12.68
CA TYR A 324 -16.13 1.54 -13.93
C TYR A 324 -16.19 0.45 -15.01
N ALA A 325 -15.19 -0.44 -15.08
CA ALA A 325 -15.20 -1.57 -15.99
C ALA A 325 -16.26 -2.60 -15.57
N GLN A 326 -16.34 -2.94 -14.27
CA GLN A 326 -17.38 -3.82 -13.74
C GLN A 326 -18.78 -3.24 -13.96
N SER A 327 -18.99 -1.95 -13.65
CA SER A 327 -20.25 -1.26 -13.94
C SER A 327 -20.60 -1.28 -15.42
N GLY A 328 -19.60 -1.22 -16.31
CA GLY A 328 -19.80 -1.36 -17.75
C GLY A 328 -20.29 -2.77 -18.11
N SER A 329 -19.60 -3.80 -17.64
CA SER A 329 -19.97 -5.20 -17.90
C SER A 329 -21.38 -5.55 -17.43
N LEU A 330 -21.83 -5.03 -16.28
CA LEU A 330 -23.20 -5.22 -15.81
C LEU A 330 -24.25 -4.57 -16.73
N VAL A 331 -23.95 -3.40 -17.30
CA VAL A 331 -24.82 -2.74 -18.28
C VAL A 331 -24.91 -3.57 -19.58
N HIS A 332 -23.78 -4.07 -20.08
CA HIS A 332 -23.77 -4.93 -21.29
C HIS A 332 -24.61 -6.19 -21.06
N LYS A 333 -24.40 -6.87 -19.93
CA LYS A 333 -25.15 -8.07 -19.56
C LYS A 333 -26.66 -7.82 -19.47
N ALA A 334 -27.07 -6.71 -18.85
CA ALA A 334 -28.48 -6.37 -18.75
C ALA A 334 -29.10 -6.10 -20.14
N CYS A 335 -28.38 -5.40 -21.02
CA CYS A 335 -28.80 -5.19 -22.40
C CYS A 335 -28.85 -6.50 -23.18
N GLU A 336 -27.83 -7.36 -23.09
CA GLU A 336 -27.79 -8.68 -23.75
C GLU A 336 -29.01 -9.53 -23.37
N LEU A 337 -29.27 -9.69 -22.07
CA LEU A 337 -30.38 -10.50 -21.57
C LEU A 337 -31.72 -9.97 -22.06
N ALA A 338 -31.92 -8.65 -22.03
CA ALA A 338 -33.15 -8.04 -22.50
C ALA A 338 -33.33 -8.18 -24.02
N GLU A 339 -32.27 -7.93 -24.79
CA GLU A 339 -32.33 -8.02 -26.26
C GLU A 339 -32.49 -9.47 -26.72
N THR A 340 -31.99 -10.45 -25.97
CA THR A 340 -32.15 -11.88 -26.29
C THR A 340 -33.61 -12.30 -26.37
N GLU A 341 -34.48 -11.69 -25.54
CA GLU A 341 -35.92 -11.98 -25.53
C GLU A 341 -36.63 -11.58 -26.85
N ILE A 342 -36.04 -10.66 -27.63
CA ILE A 342 -36.64 -10.17 -28.88
C ILE A 342 -35.95 -10.67 -30.16
N VAL A 343 -34.85 -11.43 -30.05
CA VAL A 343 -34.18 -11.98 -31.23
C VAL A 343 -35.15 -12.88 -31.99
N GLY A 344 -35.39 -12.57 -33.26
CA GLY A 344 -36.31 -13.32 -34.13
C GLY A 344 -37.78 -12.89 -34.06
N THR A 345 -38.17 -11.94 -33.20
CA THR A 345 -39.55 -11.40 -33.15
C THR A 345 -39.81 -10.35 -34.23
N GLY A 346 -38.75 -9.77 -34.80
CA GLY A 346 -38.81 -8.65 -35.75
C GLY A 346 -38.85 -7.28 -35.08
N GLU A 347 -38.81 -7.22 -33.75
CA GLU A 347 -38.65 -5.96 -33.01
C GLU A 347 -37.23 -5.39 -33.16
N ILE A 348 -37.12 -4.06 -33.04
CA ILE A 348 -35.84 -3.35 -33.17
C ILE A 348 -35.03 -3.42 -31.88
N HIS A 349 -35.67 -3.27 -30.72
CA HIS A 349 -35.02 -3.37 -29.41
C HIS A 349 -36.05 -3.77 -28.34
N ALA A 350 -35.58 -4.32 -27.20
CA ALA A 350 -36.47 -4.66 -26.09
C ALA A 350 -37.16 -3.42 -25.49
N PRO A 351 -38.33 -3.56 -24.86
CA PRO A 351 -38.99 -2.45 -24.16
C PRO A 351 -38.12 -1.92 -23.02
N LEU A 352 -37.97 -0.59 -22.90
CA LEU A 352 -37.18 0.07 -21.84
C LEU A 352 -37.50 -0.45 -20.44
N LYS A 353 -38.79 -0.66 -20.15
CA LYS A 353 -39.23 -1.16 -18.84
C LYS A 353 -38.60 -2.52 -18.51
N ARG A 354 -38.55 -3.43 -19.49
CA ARG A 354 -38.01 -4.79 -19.31
C ARG A 354 -36.51 -4.76 -19.02
N VAL A 355 -35.76 -3.92 -19.75
CA VAL A 355 -34.31 -3.80 -19.58
C VAL A 355 -33.96 -3.21 -18.22
N LEU A 356 -34.76 -2.25 -17.72
CA LEU A 356 -34.57 -1.69 -16.37
C LEU A 356 -34.86 -2.70 -15.26
N GLU A 357 -35.85 -3.58 -15.45
CA GLU A 357 -36.12 -4.69 -14.52
C GLU A 357 -34.93 -5.67 -14.47
N ILE A 358 -34.45 -6.11 -15.63
CA ILE A 358 -33.28 -7.00 -15.73
C ILE A 358 -32.02 -6.33 -15.17
N LEU A 359 -31.84 -5.02 -15.40
CA LEU A 359 -30.71 -4.28 -14.84
C LEU A 359 -30.73 -4.33 -13.31
N ASP A 360 -31.89 -4.13 -12.68
CA ASP A 360 -32.03 -4.18 -11.23
C ASP A 360 -31.71 -5.59 -10.69
N GLU A 361 -32.18 -6.65 -11.35
CA GLU A 361 -31.90 -8.06 -11.01
C GLU A 361 -30.39 -8.37 -11.09
N VAL A 362 -29.76 -8.08 -12.24
CA VAL A 362 -28.32 -8.29 -12.47
C VAL A 362 -27.47 -7.51 -11.45
N TRP A 363 -27.92 -6.30 -11.09
CA TRP A 363 -27.19 -5.47 -10.11
C TRP A 363 -27.28 -6.04 -8.69
N GLU A 364 -28.42 -6.58 -8.30
CA GLU A 364 -28.60 -7.20 -6.98
C GLU A 364 -27.76 -8.48 -6.84
N GLU A 365 -27.64 -9.26 -7.91
CA GLU A 365 -26.90 -10.51 -7.92
C GLU A 365 -25.37 -10.33 -7.96
N GLU A 366 -24.86 -9.40 -8.77
CA GLU A 366 -23.43 -9.37 -9.14
C GLU A 366 -22.64 -8.11 -8.75
N ALA A 367 -23.30 -7.03 -8.32
CA ALA A 367 -22.60 -5.79 -8.00
C ALA A 367 -21.83 -5.85 -6.66
N ASP A 368 -20.51 -5.64 -6.71
CA ASP A 368 -19.65 -5.54 -5.52
C ASP A 368 -18.73 -4.30 -5.62
N PHE A 369 -19.30 -3.10 -5.50
CA PHE A 369 -18.55 -1.84 -5.41
C PHE A 369 -18.29 -1.43 -3.94
N GLY A 370 -18.31 -2.39 -3.01
CA GLY A 370 -18.10 -2.17 -1.58
C GLY A 370 -19.33 -1.62 -0.85
N GLY A 371 -19.29 -0.36 -0.41
CA GLY A 371 -20.34 0.22 0.45
C GLY A 371 -21.66 0.50 -0.27
N HIS A 372 -22.79 0.34 0.43
CA HIS A 372 -24.15 0.53 -0.13
C HIS A 372 -24.35 1.85 -0.90
N THR A 373 -23.83 2.97 -0.41
CA THR A 373 -23.95 4.28 -1.07
C THR A 373 -23.23 4.31 -2.43
N ARG A 374 -22.08 3.64 -2.53
CA ARG A 374 -21.29 3.57 -3.77
C ARG A 374 -21.99 2.67 -4.80
N ASN A 375 -22.48 1.50 -4.39
CA ASN A 375 -23.29 0.62 -5.24
C ASN A 375 -24.50 1.37 -5.84
N ARG A 376 -25.23 2.11 -5.01
CA ARG A 376 -26.41 2.88 -5.44
C ARG A 376 -26.07 4.02 -6.42
N ALA A 377 -24.90 4.65 -6.28
CA ALA A 377 -24.45 5.68 -7.21
C ALA A 377 -24.14 5.11 -8.60
N PHE A 378 -23.47 3.95 -8.68
CA PHE A 378 -23.23 3.27 -9.95
C PHE A 378 -24.52 2.77 -10.60
N LEU A 379 -25.45 2.18 -9.83
CA LEU A 379 -26.76 1.76 -10.34
C LEU A 379 -27.54 2.94 -10.93
N LYS A 380 -27.58 4.09 -10.25
CA LYS A 380 -28.23 5.30 -10.77
C LYS A 380 -27.66 5.70 -12.14
N ARG A 381 -26.34 5.71 -12.27
CA ARG A 381 -25.66 6.03 -13.53
C ARG A 381 -25.97 5.00 -14.62
N ALA A 382 -25.98 3.71 -14.30
CA ALA A 382 -26.33 2.64 -15.22
C ALA A 382 -27.77 2.80 -15.74
N ARG A 383 -28.73 3.11 -14.86
CA ARG A 383 -30.12 3.40 -15.25
C ARG A 383 -30.23 4.59 -16.19
N GLU A 384 -29.46 5.65 -15.95
CA GLU A 384 -29.43 6.83 -16.84
C GLU A 384 -28.89 6.46 -18.23
N ILE A 385 -27.84 5.63 -18.29
CA ILE A 385 -27.24 5.13 -19.54
C ILE A 385 -28.25 4.29 -20.33
N VAL A 386 -28.84 3.27 -19.70
CA VAL A 386 -29.84 2.39 -20.32
C VAL A 386 -31.07 3.19 -20.75
N THR A 387 -31.59 4.07 -19.89
CA THR A 387 -32.73 4.92 -20.23
C THR A 387 -32.45 5.77 -21.47
N THR A 388 -31.25 6.37 -21.55
CA THR A 388 -30.87 7.20 -22.69
C THR A 388 -30.74 6.37 -23.97
N LEU A 389 -30.12 5.20 -23.90
CA LEU A 389 -29.96 4.29 -25.04
C LEU A 389 -31.31 3.88 -25.64
N TYR A 390 -32.21 3.37 -24.81
CA TYR A 390 -33.51 2.83 -25.25
C TYR A 390 -34.54 3.91 -25.60
N THR A 391 -34.36 5.14 -25.12
CA THR A 391 -35.22 6.27 -25.53
C THR A 391 -34.75 6.88 -26.84
N LEU A 392 -33.44 6.90 -27.09
CA LEU A 392 -32.81 7.56 -28.23
C LEU A 392 -32.10 6.54 -29.14
N TRP A 393 -32.79 5.43 -29.40
CA TRP A 393 -32.25 4.32 -30.16
C TRP A 393 -31.84 4.77 -31.59
N PRO A 394 -30.57 4.61 -32.01
CA PRO A 394 -30.06 5.25 -33.22
C PRO A 394 -30.22 4.38 -34.49
N SER A 395 -30.85 3.21 -34.40
CA SER A 395 -30.92 2.21 -35.47
C SER A 395 -32.36 1.81 -35.81
N ASN A 396 -32.57 1.39 -37.06
CA ASN A 396 -33.82 0.74 -37.49
C ASN A 396 -33.63 -0.76 -37.81
N GLY A 397 -32.43 -1.31 -37.54
CA GLY A 397 -32.12 -2.72 -37.80
C GLY A 397 -32.64 -3.64 -36.71
N THR A 398 -32.93 -4.90 -37.06
CA THR A 398 -33.36 -5.93 -36.11
C THR A 398 -32.18 -6.77 -35.64
N PRO A 399 -32.10 -7.17 -34.35
CA PRO A 399 -30.98 -7.97 -33.86
C PRO A 399 -31.01 -9.39 -34.46
N VAL A 400 -29.85 -9.85 -34.93
CA VAL A 400 -29.66 -11.23 -35.41
C VAL A 400 -28.73 -12.04 -34.51
N ALA A 401 -27.79 -11.39 -33.84
CA ALA A 401 -26.91 -12.00 -32.87
C ALA A 401 -26.53 -10.97 -31.79
N LEU A 402 -26.34 -11.44 -30.57
CA LEU A 402 -25.94 -10.66 -29.40
C LEU A 402 -24.77 -11.37 -28.74
N GLU A 403 -23.82 -10.60 -28.21
CA GLU A 403 -22.58 -11.10 -27.60
C GLU A 403 -21.97 -12.24 -28.44
N LYS A 404 -21.92 -12.04 -29.77
CA LYS A 404 -21.51 -13.09 -30.73
C LYS A 404 -20.01 -13.32 -30.59
N PRO A 405 -19.55 -14.52 -30.18
CA PRO A 405 -18.12 -14.81 -30.11
C PRO A 405 -17.57 -14.92 -31.53
N ILE A 406 -16.49 -14.19 -31.79
CA ILE A 406 -15.84 -14.16 -33.10
C ILE A 406 -14.36 -14.49 -32.99
N ARG A 407 -13.83 -15.06 -34.07
CA ARG A 407 -12.44 -15.46 -34.19
C ARG A 407 -11.95 -15.26 -35.61
N ILE A 408 -10.74 -14.75 -35.76
CA ILE A 408 -10.02 -14.66 -37.04
C ILE A 408 -8.54 -14.92 -36.81
N GLU A 409 -7.86 -15.42 -37.84
CA GLU A 409 -6.40 -15.54 -37.86
C GLU A 409 -5.76 -14.37 -38.61
N ILE A 410 -4.89 -13.62 -37.93
CA ILE A 410 -4.19 -12.46 -38.50
C ILE A 410 -2.71 -12.57 -38.10
N GLY A 411 -1.80 -12.51 -39.07
CA GLY A 411 -0.36 -12.64 -38.82
C GLY A 411 0.07 -13.97 -38.19
N GLY A 412 -0.70 -15.06 -38.41
CA GLY A 412 -0.46 -16.36 -37.78
C GLY A 412 -0.73 -16.38 -36.27
N VAL A 413 -1.57 -15.46 -35.77
CA VAL A 413 -2.03 -15.39 -34.39
C VAL A 413 -3.55 -15.45 -34.38
N THR A 414 -4.12 -16.18 -33.42
CA THR A 414 -5.58 -16.22 -33.24
C THR A 414 -6.05 -14.98 -32.49
N TRP A 415 -6.92 -14.20 -33.12
CA TRP A 415 -7.60 -13.08 -32.51
C TRP A 415 -9.01 -13.49 -32.07
N ARG A 416 -9.44 -13.01 -30.90
CA ARG A 416 -10.77 -13.29 -30.33
C ARG A 416 -11.41 -12.01 -29.81
N GLY A 417 -12.71 -11.95 -29.94
CA GLY A 417 -13.54 -10.92 -29.36
C GLY A 417 -14.98 -11.35 -29.24
N LEU A 418 -15.78 -10.45 -28.72
CA LEU A 418 -17.21 -10.62 -28.51
C LEU A 418 -17.86 -9.39 -29.13
N VAL A 419 -18.76 -9.60 -30.08
CA VAL A 419 -19.52 -8.52 -30.70
C VAL A 419 -20.80 -8.32 -29.91
N ASP A 420 -20.94 -7.17 -29.25
CA ASP A 420 -22.11 -6.89 -28.38
C ASP A 420 -23.43 -7.11 -29.14
N ARG A 421 -23.53 -6.60 -30.37
CA ARG A 421 -24.75 -6.71 -31.17
C ARG A 421 -24.48 -6.69 -32.68
N VAL A 422 -25.13 -7.61 -33.39
CA VAL A 422 -25.19 -7.64 -34.86
C VAL A 422 -26.64 -7.44 -35.28
N GLU A 423 -26.88 -6.45 -36.13
CA GLU A 423 -28.21 -6.10 -36.63
C GLU A 423 -28.34 -6.37 -38.14
N ARG A 424 -29.52 -6.78 -38.58
CA ARG A 424 -29.88 -6.84 -40.00
C ARG A 424 -30.56 -5.54 -40.41
N THR A 425 -30.06 -4.96 -41.50
CA THR A 425 -30.59 -3.74 -42.12
C THR A 425 -30.91 -4.01 -43.59
N ASP A 426 -31.59 -3.07 -44.26
CA ASP A 426 -31.89 -3.18 -45.69
C ASP A 426 -30.64 -3.29 -46.57
N ALA A 427 -29.49 -2.76 -46.11
CA ALA A 427 -28.24 -2.77 -46.84
C ALA A 427 -27.37 -4.01 -46.57
N GLY A 428 -27.62 -4.74 -45.49
CA GLY A 428 -26.76 -5.85 -45.02
C GLY A 428 -26.65 -5.88 -43.50
N LEU A 429 -25.62 -6.54 -42.98
CA LEU A 429 -25.38 -6.63 -41.55
C LEU A 429 -24.63 -5.40 -41.01
N LYS A 430 -25.05 -4.93 -39.84
CA LYS A 430 -24.40 -3.85 -39.12
C LYS A 430 -23.91 -4.33 -37.77
N VAL A 431 -22.64 -4.08 -37.48
CA VAL A 431 -22.03 -4.32 -36.17
C VAL A 431 -22.26 -3.11 -35.26
N VAL A 432 -22.65 -3.37 -34.03
CA VAL A 432 -22.85 -2.35 -33.00
C VAL A 432 -22.09 -2.76 -31.74
N ASP A 433 -21.26 -1.85 -31.24
CA ASP A 433 -20.55 -1.99 -29.96
C ASP A 433 -20.99 -0.86 -29.02
N LEU A 434 -21.51 -1.26 -27.87
CA LEU A 434 -22.07 -0.37 -26.85
C LEU A 434 -20.95 0.14 -25.96
N LYS A 435 -20.90 1.46 -25.73
CA LYS A 435 -19.92 2.08 -24.82
C LYS A 435 -20.62 2.85 -23.70
N THR A 436 -20.21 2.59 -22.48
CA THR A 436 -20.74 3.24 -21.26
C THR A 436 -19.97 4.53 -20.87
N GLY A 437 -18.91 4.86 -21.62
CA GLY A 437 -18.07 6.04 -21.41
C GLY A 437 -18.72 7.35 -21.88
N THR A 438 -18.34 8.47 -21.27
CA THR A 438 -18.89 9.81 -21.58
C THR A 438 -18.12 10.57 -22.66
N LYS A 439 -16.93 10.11 -23.03
CA LYS A 439 -16.04 10.76 -24.00
C LYS A 439 -15.88 9.85 -25.23
N PRO A 440 -16.68 10.04 -26.29
CA PRO A 440 -16.48 9.31 -27.54
C PRO A 440 -15.19 9.80 -28.24
N PRO A 441 -14.51 8.94 -29.01
CA PRO A 441 -13.41 9.36 -29.86
C PRO A 441 -13.89 10.39 -30.90
N SER A 442 -12.97 11.04 -31.59
CA SER A 442 -13.30 11.86 -32.77
C SER A 442 -13.87 11.00 -33.90
N HIS A 443 -14.50 11.63 -34.89
CA HIS A 443 -15.00 10.91 -36.08
C HIS A 443 -13.85 10.28 -36.88
N GLU A 444 -12.70 10.95 -36.94
CA GLU A 444 -11.50 10.47 -37.66
C GLU A 444 -10.86 9.26 -36.96
N GLU A 445 -10.73 9.29 -35.64
CA GLU A 445 -10.23 8.15 -34.86
C GLU A 445 -11.18 6.95 -34.97
N ALA A 446 -12.49 7.17 -34.91
CA ALA A 446 -13.48 6.11 -35.06
C ALA A 446 -13.49 5.49 -36.46
N ALA A 447 -13.27 6.30 -37.49
CA ALA A 447 -13.16 5.84 -38.87
C ALA A 447 -12.01 4.84 -39.06
N ARG A 448 -10.96 4.92 -38.21
CA ARG A 448 -9.83 3.98 -38.17
C ARG A 448 -9.81 3.10 -36.90
N SER A 449 -10.97 2.78 -36.33
CA SER A 449 -11.06 1.93 -35.14
C SER A 449 -10.56 0.50 -35.40
N LEU A 450 -9.53 0.08 -34.67
CA LEU A 450 -9.02 -1.30 -34.72
C LEU A 450 -10.07 -2.31 -34.23
N GLN A 451 -10.82 -1.96 -33.18
CA GLN A 451 -11.87 -2.80 -32.62
C GLN A 451 -12.98 -3.10 -33.62
N LEU A 452 -13.57 -2.07 -34.24
CA LEU A 452 -14.65 -2.25 -35.21
C LEU A 452 -14.16 -2.97 -36.48
N ALA A 453 -12.97 -2.63 -36.98
CA ALA A 453 -12.41 -3.29 -38.16
C ALA A 453 -12.15 -4.77 -37.91
N PHE A 454 -11.68 -5.14 -36.72
CA PHE A 454 -11.55 -6.55 -36.33
C PHE A 454 -12.91 -7.28 -36.34
N TYR A 455 -13.98 -6.66 -35.84
CA TYR A 455 -15.32 -7.25 -35.86
C TYR A 455 -15.82 -7.48 -37.29
N VAL A 456 -15.65 -6.49 -38.16
CA VAL A 456 -15.99 -6.58 -39.58
C VAL A 456 -15.20 -7.72 -40.25
N LEU A 457 -13.88 -7.75 -40.08
CA LEU A 457 -13.00 -8.75 -40.68
C LEU A 457 -13.37 -10.18 -40.25
N ALA A 458 -13.63 -10.39 -38.96
CA ALA A 458 -13.97 -11.71 -38.44
C ALA A 458 -15.32 -12.21 -38.98
N LEU A 459 -16.32 -11.35 -39.07
CA LEU A 459 -17.63 -11.71 -39.64
C LEU A 459 -17.54 -11.94 -41.15
N GLN A 460 -16.77 -11.14 -41.88
CA GLN A 460 -16.54 -11.35 -43.32
C GLN A 460 -15.84 -12.69 -43.60
N GLU A 461 -14.94 -13.15 -42.72
CA GLU A 461 -14.31 -14.47 -42.83
C GLU A 461 -15.31 -15.62 -42.62
N GLU A 462 -16.36 -15.41 -41.83
CA GLU A 462 -17.49 -16.33 -41.69
C GLU A 462 -18.46 -16.32 -42.89
N GLY A 463 -18.23 -15.44 -43.88
CA GLY A 463 -19.08 -15.29 -45.07
C GLY A 463 -20.24 -14.32 -44.90
N GLU A 464 -20.23 -13.51 -43.85
CA GLU A 464 -21.28 -12.51 -43.56
C GLU A 464 -21.06 -11.20 -44.34
N ASP A 465 -22.13 -10.64 -44.90
CA ASP A 465 -22.09 -9.35 -45.60
C ASP A 465 -22.28 -8.18 -44.63
N VAL A 466 -21.17 -7.74 -44.03
CA VAL A 466 -21.13 -6.61 -43.10
C VAL A 466 -20.91 -5.29 -43.85
N THR A 467 -21.88 -4.39 -43.76
CA THR A 467 -21.90 -3.12 -44.50
C THR A 467 -21.65 -1.88 -43.64
N ALA A 468 -21.74 -2.01 -42.31
CA ALA A 468 -21.44 -0.93 -41.39
C ALA A 468 -20.98 -1.46 -40.01
N ALA A 469 -20.18 -0.66 -39.32
CA ALA A 469 -19.81 -0.91 -37.93
C ALA A 469 -19.83 0.40 -37.13
N GLU A 470 -20.47 0.39 -35.97
CA GLU A 470 -20.71 1.58 -35.15
C GLU A 470 -20.39 1.37 -33.67
N LEU A 471 -19.84 2.40 -33.03
CA LEU A 471 -19.76 2.52 -31.57
C LEU A 471 -20.86 3.47 -31.09
N TRP A 472 -21.63 3.03 -30.11
CA TRP A 472 -22.72 3.81 -29.52
C TRP A 472 -22.36 4.30 -28.13
N TYR A 473 -22.45 5.60 -27.90
CA TYR A 473 -22.12 6.24 -26.62
C TYR A 473 -23.36 6.90 -26.00
N PRO A 474 -24.28 6.15 -25.38
CA PRO A 474 -25.46 6.70 -24.72
C PRO A 474 -25.16 7.71 -23.62
N ALA A 475 -24.03 7.59 -22.92
CA ALA A 475 -23.63 8.56 -21.91
C ALA A 475 -23.16 9.91 -22.50
N ALA A 476 -22.91 9.97 -23.82
CA ALA A 476 -22.52 11.16 -24.55
C ALA A 476 -23.69 11.63 -25.43
N ARG A 477 -24.57 12.45 -24.86
CA ARG A 477 -25.77 12.95 -25.53
C ARG A 477 -25.51 14.27 -26.24
N TYR A 478 -25.99 14.39 -27.48
CA TYR A 478 -26.11 15.67 -28.18
C TYR A 478 -27.56 15.89 -28.60
N LYS A 479 -28.20 16.90 -28.00
CA LYS A 479 -29.62 17.24 -28.23
C LYS A 479 -30.56 16.03 -28.04
N ALA A 480 -31.18 15.53 -29.12
CA ALA A 480 -32.15 14.42 -29.10
C ALA A 480 -31.55 13.13 -29.70
N SER A 481 -30.22 12.99 -29.68
CA SER A 481 -29.52 11.81 -30.18
C SER A 481 -28.35 11.44 -29.27
N ILE A 482 -28.00 10.15 -29.24
CA ILE A 482 -26.74 9.69 -28.66
C ILE A 482 -25.60 9.90 -29.65
N ALA A 483 -24.36 9.98 -29.15
CA ALA A 483 -23.19 10.02 -30.02
C ALA A 483 -22.96 8.63 -30.65
N VAL A 484 -22.93 8.61 -31.97
CA VAL A 484 -22.57 7.44 -32.78
C VAL A 484 -21.25 7.71 -33.50
N ARG A 485 -20.40 6.69 -33.57
CA ARG A 485 -19.08 6.75 -34.21
C ARG A 485 -18.96 5.59 -35.19
N ARG A 486 -18.66 5.89 -36.45
CA ARG A 486 -18.72 4.93 -37.56
C ARG A 486 -17.32 4.59 -38.02
N LEU A 487 -17.12 3.32 -38.32
CA LEU A 487 -15.94 2.87 -39.06
C LEU A 487 -16.04 3.30 -40.52
N ASP A 488 -14.91 3.67 -41.12
CA ASP A 488 -14.81 3.76 -42.58
C ASP A 488 -14.53 2.35 -43.13
N MET A 489 -15.53 1.77 -43.79
CA MET A 489 -15.43 0.43 -44.36
C MET A 489 -14.33 0.32 -45.42
N SER A 490 -13.95 1.42 -46.07
CA SER A 490 -12.86 1.44 -47.05
C SER A 490 -11.47 1.33 -46.39
N ALA A 491 -11.34 1.67 -45.10
CA ALA A 491 -10.10 1.57 -44.35
C ALA A 491 -9.81 0.16 -43.81
N VAL A 492 -10.79 -0.75 -43.85
CA VAL A 492 -10.68 -2.12 -43.29
C VAL A 492 -9.46 -2.91 -43.84
N PRO A 493 -9.17 -2.90 -45.16
CA PRO A 493 -8.00 -3.60 -45.68
C PRO A 493 -6.66 -3.04 -45.17
N GLU A 494 -6.55 -1.71 -45.03
CA GLU A 494 -5.36 -1.08 -44.46
C GLU A 494 -5.20 -1.44 -42.98
N ILE A 495 -6.29 -1.42 -42.22
CA ILE A 495 -6.29 -1.78 -40.80
C ILE A 495 -5.89 -3.25 -40.62
N ARG A 496 -6.28 -4.15 -41.52
CA ARG A 496 -5.80 -5.54 -41.50
C ARG A 496 -4.27 -5.61 -41.55
N GLN A 497 -3.64 -4.84 -42.44
CA GLN A 497 -2.18 -4.77 -42.54
C GLN A 497 -1.55 -4.19 -41.27
N GLU A 498 -2.18 -3.18 -40.65
CA GLU A 498 -1.74 -2.65 -39.35
C GLU A 498 -1.77 -3.73 -38.26
N LEU A 499 -2.85 -4.53 -38.18
CA LEU A 499 -2.97 -5.62 -37.22
C LEU A 499 -1.89 -6.70 -37.44
N GLU A 500 -1.54 -7.02 -38.68
CA GLU A 500 -0.43 -7.92 -39.02
C GLU A 500 0.94 -7.34 -38.61
N GLY A 501 1.15 -6.04 -38.82
CA GLY A 501 2.33 -5.32 -38.36
C GLY A 501 2.48 -5.35 -36.83
N LEU A 502 1.38 -5.14 -36.10
CA LEU A 502 1.36 -5.23 -34.64
C LEU A 502 1.73 -6.62 -34.13
N VAL A 503 1.30 -7.69 -34.81
CA VAL A 503 1.72 -9.06 -34.46
C VAL A 503 3.24 -9.23 -34.63
N THR A 504 3.81 -8.66 -35.68
CA THR A 504 5.25 -8.68 -35.94
C THR A 504 6.02 -7.93 -34.85
N GLU A 505 5.56 -6.73 -34.47
CA GLU A 505 6.14 -5.95 -33.36
C GLU A 505 6.06 -6.69 -32.02
N LEU A 506 4.92 -7.33 -31.73
CA LEU A 506 4.73 -8.12 -30.51
C LEU A 506 5.73 -9.28 -30.43
N ARG A 507 5.91 -10.03 -31.51
CA ARG A 507 6.86 -11.14 -31.58
C ARG A 507 8.32 -10.71 -31.41
N ALA A 508 8.64 -9.43 -31.63
CA ALA A 508 9.98 -8.89 -31.39
C ALA A 508 10.26 -8.64 -29.89
N GLU A 509 9.24 -8.69 -29.02
CA GLU A 509 9.33 -8.50 -27.56
C GLU A 509 10.09 -7.24 -27.11
N ARG A 510 9.93 -6.14 -27.86
CA ARG A 510 10.50 -4.84 -27.49
C ARG A 510 9.50 -4.05 -26.64
N TRP A 511 9.65 -4.15 -25.32
CA TRP A 511 8.75 -3.54 -24.33
C TRP A 511 9.14 -2.10 -23.98
N GLU A 512 9.34 -1.27 -25.00
CA GLU A 512 9.67 0.14 -24.82
C GLU A 512 8.49 0.95 -24.27
N ALA A 513 8.78 1.95 -23.45
CA ALA A 513 7.77 2.87 -22.95
C ALA A 513 7.47 3.95 -24.00
N ARG A 514 6.21 4.06 -24.44
CA ARG A 514 5.73 5.12 -25.32
C ARG A 514 4.83 6.09 -24.53
N VAL A 515 4.93 7.38 -24.83
CA VAL A 515 4.09 8.42 -24.22
C VAL A 515 2.78 8.51 -25.00
N SER A 516 1.66 8.40 -24.29
CA SER A 516 0.30 8.49 -24.84
C SER A 516 -0.67 9.05 -23.81
N ALA A 517 -1.92 9.32 -24.20
CA ALA A 517 -2.96 9.77 -23.28
C ALA A 517 -3.19 8.79 -22.11
N ALA A 518 -2.88 7.51 -22.33
CA ALA A 518 -2.92 6.46 -21.32
C ALA A 518 -1.93 6.66 -20.16
N CYS A 519 -0.92 7.54 -20.28
CA CYS A 519 0.03 7.80 -19.20
C CYS A 519 -0.60 8.48 -17.97
N GLU A 520 -1.74 9.16 -18.11
CA GLU A 520 -2.41 9.85 -17.00
C GLU A 520 -2.91 8.86 -15.93
N HIS A 521 -3.36 7.69 -16.35
CA HIS A 521 -3.96 6.66 -15.49
C HIS A 521 -3.12 5.38 -15.42
N CYS A 522 -1.87 5.42 -15.89
CA CYS A 522 -0.99 4.25 -15.89
C CYS A 522 -0.54 3.90 -14.46
N ALA A 523 -0.84 2.68 -14.01
CA ALA A 523 -0.46 2.20 -12.68
C ALA A 523 1.07 2.09 -12.47
N PHE A 524 1.84 2.04 -13.56
CA PHE A 524 3.32 1.89 -13.56
C PHE A 524 4.06 3.22 -13.72
N LYS A 525 3.40 4.35 -13.50
CA LYS A 525 4.00 5.68 -13.69
C LYS A 525 5.26 5.89 -12.84
N SER A 526 5.23 5.44 -11.59
CA SER A 526 6.35 5.56 -10.63
C SER A 526 7.59 4.74 -11.03
N SER A 527 7.44 3.72 -11.88
CA SER A 527 8.53 2.87 -12.35
C SER A 527 8.74 2.96 -13.87
N CYS A 528 8.23 4.02 -14.51
CA CYS A 528 8.36 4.22 -15.94
C CYS A 528 9.56 5.12 -16.28
N PRO A 529 10.43 4.73 -17.22
CA PRO A 529 11.62 5.53 -17.58
C PRO A 529 11.29 6.88 -18.23
N GLN A 530 10.04 7.09 -18.68
CA GLN A 530 9.57 8.35 -19.26
C GLN A 530 9.17 9.40 -18.21
N TRP A 531 9.15 9.04 -16.92
CA TRP A 531 8.75 9.92 -15.81
C TRP A 531 9.92 10.16 -14.85
N PRO A 532 10.03 11.34 -14.21
CA PRO A 532 11.14 11.66 -13.30
C PRO A 532 11.36 10.62 -12.21
N ASP A 533 10.29 10.24 -11.49
CA ASP A 533 10.33 9.27 -10.39
C ASP A 533 10.87 7.90 -10.84
N GLY A 534 10.43 7.43 -12.01
CA GLY A 534 10.84 6.15 -12.56
C GLY A 534 12.21 6.19 -13.23
N LYS A 535 12.65 7.34 -13.74
CA LYS A 535 13.92 7.50 -14.45
C LYS A 535 15.11 7.18 -13.56
N GLU A 536 15.03 7.49 -12.26
CA GLU A 536 16.08 7.16 -11.29
C GLU A 536 16.30 5.64 -11.15
N ALA A 537 15.27 4.83 -11.38
CA ALA A 537 15.37 3.37 -11.33
C ALA A 537 16.06 2.73 -12.56
N TYR A 538 16.25 3.49 -13.64
CA TYR A 538 16.90 3.03 -14.89
C TYR A 538 18.14 3.87 -15.23
N LEU A 539 18.76 4.50 -14.22
CA LEU A 539 20.06 5.14 -14.40
C LEU A 539 21.06 4.10 -14.92
N PRO A 540 21.90 4.47 -15.91
CA PRO A 540 22.74 3.55 -16.68
C PRO A 540 23.80 2.82 -15.85
#